data_AF-A0A327NJD9-F1
#
_entry.id   AF-A0A327NJD9-F1
#
_cell.length_a   1.000
_cell.length_b   1.000
_cell.length_c   1.000
_cell.angle_alpha   90.00
_cell.angle_beta   90.00
_cell.angle_gamma   90.00
#
_symmetry.space_group_name_H-M   'P 1'
#
loop_
_entity.id
_entity.type
_entity.pdbx_description
1 polymer ?
#
loop_
_entity_poly.entity_id
_entity_poly.type
_entity_poly.pdbx_seq_one_letter_code
_entity_poly.pdbx_strand_id
1 'polypeptide(L)'
;MWYFCPKLLVGLTIGFIGFTIVGTISHEAGHYIVAKYYGFDATIHYGYTDFGKMPTHYRQNAEAIKALRDKYKLIKKRGEHYFLADSVDFPEKPYYETLVQQQQQTLFPIHLGGPVQTMMTGTIGWGLLILNRQWWRGQKTLSVAVWLIIFVALFWLRQSFNFVMAIYAMLMKGEWSSRMDEVKIANDLQLWPATISLITGLAGLYVLAFISLRVVPKTQRLTFLVSGLVGGLLGFWIWLGWLGPKLMP
;
A
#
# COMPACT_ATOMS: atom_id res chain seq x y z
N MET A 1 33.20 -14.58 -4.00
CA MET A 1 32.62 -15.58 -4.90
C MET A 1 31.13 -15.71 -4.60
N TRP A 2 30.27 -15.33 -5.53
CA TRP A 2 28.82 -15.43 -5.40
C TRP A 2 28.41 -16.87 -5.71
N TYR A 3 27.86 -17.60 -4.74
CA TYR A 3 27.41 -18.97 -4.95
C TYR A 3 25.90 -18.96 -5.21
N PHE A 4 25.50 -19.36 -6.42
CA PHE A 4 24.09 -19.50 -6.78
C PHE A 4 23.57 -20.83 -6.24
N CYS A 5 22.47 -20.82 -5.49
CA CYS A 5 21.90 -22.02 -4.88
C CYS A 5 20.50 -22.31 -5.48
N PRO A 6 20.37 -23.19 -6.48
CA PRO A 6 19.09 -23.43 -7.17
C PRO A 6 17.95 -23.86 -6.25
N LYS A 7 18.22 -24.70 -5.26
CA LYS A 7 17.21 -25.13 -4.27
C LYS A 7 16.69 -23.94 -3.45
N LEU A 8 17.58 -23.04 -3.03
CA LEU A 8 17.20 -21.84 -2.29
C LEU A 8 16.45 -20.85 -3.19
N LEU A 9 16.86 -20.71 -4.46
CA LEU A 9 16.18 -19.87 -5.43
C LEU A 9 14.69 -20.25 -5.56
N VAL A 10 14.41 -21.53 -5.78
CA VAL A 10 13.03 -22.01 -5.93
C VAL A 10 12.23 -21.77 -4.67
N GLY A 11 12.78 -22.12 -3.50
CA GLY A 11 12.12 -21.90 -2.22
C GLY A 11 11.80 -20.44 -1.94
N LEU A 12 12.76 -19.53 -2.19
CA LEU A 12 12.54 -18.10 -2.03
C LEU A 12 11.55 -17.55 -3.05
N THR A 13 11.60 -17.99 -4.30
CA THR A 13 10.67 -17.54 -5.35
C THR A 13 9.23 -17.90 -4.99
N ILE A 14 8.99 -19.13 -4.56
CA ILE A 14 7.67 -19.58 -4.06
C ILE A 14 7.26 -18.76 -2.83
N GLY A 15 8.21 -18.53 -1.91
CA GLY A 15 7.99 -17.66 -0.75
C GLY A 15 7.54 -16.26 -1.14
N PHE A 16 8.24 -15.60 -2.07
CA PHE A 16 7.87 -14.28 -2.58
C PHE A 16 6.48 -14.29 -3.20
N ILE A 17 6.15 -15.28 -4.05
CA ILE A 17 4.80 -15.40 -4.64
C ILE A 17 3.74 -15.48 -3.53
N GLY A 18 3.92 -16.38 -2.56
CA GLY A 18 2.98 -16.56 -1.46
C GLY A 18 2.82 -15.31 -0.61
N PHE A 19 3.93 -14.65 -0.26
CA PHE A 19 3.91 -13.43 0.54
C PHE A 19 3.40 -12.20 -0.21
N THR A 20 3.48 -12.16 -1.54
CA THR A 20 2.77 -11.14 -2.34
C THR A 20 1.26 -11.28 -2.18
N ILE A 21 0.72 -12.50 -2.21
CA ILE A 21 -0.70 -12.76 -1.98
C ILE A 21 -1.09 -12.36 -0.55
N VAL A 22 -0.36 -12.87 0.44
CA VAL A 22 -0.63 -12.57 1.86
C VAL A 22 -0.56 -11.07 2.13
N GLY A 23 0.49 -10.39 1.63
CA GLY A 23 0.65 -8.95 1.80
C GLY A 23 -0.41 -8.12 1.05
N THR A 24 -0.97 -8.65 -0.04
CA THR A 24 -2.08 -8.00 -0.73
C THR A 24 -3.36 -8.09 0.10
N ILE A 25 -3.75 -9.31 0.48
CA ILE A 25 -4.98 -9.53 1.24
C ILE A 25 -4.91 -8.86 2.61
N SER A 26 -3.74 -8.87 3.28
CA SER A 26 -3.60 -8.22 4.59
C SER A 26 -3.75 -6.70 4.50
N HIS A 27 -3.25 -6.09 3.42
CA HIS A 27 -3.42 -4.65 3.18
C HIS A 27 -4.89 -4.32 2.99
N GLU A 28 -5.60 -5.06 2.15
CA GLU A 28 -7.04 -4.86 1.93
C GLU A 28 -7.84 -5.12 3.21
N ALA A 29 -7.43 -6.11 4.02
CA ALA A 29 -7.99 -6.36 5.34
C ALA A 29 -7.81 -5.17 6.30
N GLY A 30 -6.69 -4.43 6.19
CA GLY A 30 -6.48 -3.19 6.92
C GLY A 30 -7.55 -2.14 6.62
N HIS A 31 -7.86 -1.91 5.34
CA HIS A 31 -8.96 -1.02 4.95
C HIS A 31 -10.31 -1.53 5.44
N TYR A 32 -10.57 -2.83 5.29
CA TYR A 32 -11.82 -3.47 5.68
C TYR A 32 -12.11 -3.33 7.18
N ILE A 33 -11.11 -3.57 8.04
CA ILE A 33 -11.27 -3.46 9.50
C ILE A 33 -11.70 -2.04 9.89
N VAL A 34 -11.03 -1.03 9.33
CA VAL A 34 -11.37 0.37 9.63
C VAL A 34 -12.73 0.75 9.04
N ALA A 35 -13.05 0.31 7.82
CA ALA A 35 -14.35 0.57 7.20
C ALA A 35 -15.50 -0.05 8.03
N LYS A 36 -15.37 -1.30 8.48
CA LYS A 36 -16.34 -1.96 9.35
C LYS A 36 -16.48 -1.26 10.70
N TYR A 37 -15.39 -0.73 11.27
CA TYR A 37 -15.44 0.08 12.49
C TYR A 37 -16.33 1.32 12.32
N TYR A 38 -16.30 1.98 11.15
CA TYR A 38 -17.18 3.09 10.82
C TYR A 38 -18.59 2.68 10.34
N GLY A 39 -18.92 1.38 10.36
CA GLY A 39 -20.24 0.86 10.00
C GLY A 39 -20.49 0.67 8.50
N PHE A 40 -19.45 0.72 7.67
CA PHE A 40 -19.57 0.43 6.25
C PHE A 40 -19.84 -1.06 6.02
N ASP A 41 -20.66 -1.39 5.02
CA ASP A 41 -20.82 -2.77 4.59
C ASP A 41 -19.69 -3.22 3.66
N ALA A 42 -18.45 -3.10 4.15
CA ALA A 42 -17.26 -3.34 3.36
C ALA A 42 -17.08 -4.83 3.03
N THR A 43 -16.47 -5.12 1.88
CA THR A 43 -16.09 -6.46 1.43
C THR A 43 -14.68 -6.44 0.82
N ILE A 44 -13.91 -7.51 1.07
CA ILE A 44 -12.55 -7.64 0.57
C ILE A 44 -12.58 -8.39 -0.76
N HIS A 45 -11.99 -7.78 -1.79
CA HIS A 45 -11.72 -8.41 -3.07
C HIS A 45 -10.23 -8.70 -3.22
N TYR A 46 -9.85 -9.39 -4.28
CA TYR A 46 -8.48 -9.86 -4.49
C TYR A 46 -7.40 -8.76 -4.50
N GLY A 47 -7.74 -7.51 -4.84
CA GLY A 47 -6.78 -6.40 -4.93
C GLY A 47 -7.33 -5.04 -4.53
N TYR A 48 -8.50 -5.01 -3.89
CA TYR A 48 -9.12 -3.80 -3.37
C TYR A 48 -10.16 -4.17 -2.30
N THR A 49 -10.52 -3.20 -1.47
CA THR A 49 -11.67 -3.29 -0.58
C THR A 49 -12.80 -2.42 -1.12
N ASP A 50 -13.96 -3.02 -1.36
CA ASP A 50 -15.19 -2.28 -1.63
C ASP A 50 -15.79 -1.83 -0.28
N PHE A 51 -16.13 -0.56 -0.16
CA PHE A 51 -16.75 0.00 1.04
C PHE A 51 -18.27 -0.23 1.07
N GLY A 52 -18.86 -0.75 0.00
CA GLY A 52 -20.26 -1.16 -0.07
C GLY A 52 -21.24 -0.06 0.31
N LYS A 53 -22.27 -0.43 1.09
CA LYS A 53 -23.26 0.54 1.59
C LYS A 53 -22.65 1.38 2.70
N MET A 54 -22.63 2.70 2.48
CA MET A 54 -22.30 3.68 3.50
C MET A 54 -23.47 3.84 4.50
N PRO A 55 -23.20 4.03 5.79
CA PRO A 55 -24.19 4.48 6.76
C PRO A 55 -24.97 5.71 6.29
N THR A 56 -26.24 5.81 6.69
CA THR A 56 -27.18 6.83 6.19
C THR A 56 -26.64 8.25 6.30
N HIS A 57 -26.00 8.61 7.41
CA HIS A 57 -25.45 9.96 7.61
C HIS A 57 -24.28 10.26 6.66
N TYR A 58 -23.38 9.31 6.42
CA TYR A 58 -22.31 9.48 5.44
C TYR A 58 -22.83 9.57 4.01
N ARG A 59 -23.85 8.78 3.69
CA ARG A 59 -24.50 8.83 2.38
C ARG A 59 -25.17 10.19 2.14
N GLN A 60 -25.91 10.70 3.12
CA GLN A 60 -26.55 12.02 3.05
C GLN A 60 -25.51 13.13 2.85
N ASN A 61 -24.40 13.08 3.59
CA ASN A 61 -23.31 14.03 3.42
C ASN A 61 -22.71 13.95 2.01
N ALA A 62 -22.45 12.76 1.48
CA ALA A 62 -21.91 12.58 0.13
C ALA A 62 -22.87 13.09 -0.96
N GLU A 63 -24.18 12.84 -0.81
CA GLU A 63 -25.22 13.33 -1.72
C GLU A 63 -25.33 14.87 -1.65
N ALA A 64 -25.27 15.46 -0.46
CA ALA A 64 -25.28 16.90 -0.26
C ALA A 64 -24.04 17.59 -0.84
N ILE A 65 -22.85 17.02 -0.62
CA ILE A 65 -21.58 17.48 -1.22
C ILE A 65 -21.69 17.46 -2.74
N LYS A 66 -22.22 16.37 -3.31
CA LYS A 66 -22.41 16.24 -4.76
C LYS A 66 -23.39 17.28 -5.29
N ALA A 67 -24.54 17.46 -4.63
CA ALA A 67 -25.56 18.43 -5.04
C ALA A 67 -25.03 19.87 -5.01
N LEU A 68 -24.28 20.26 -3.97
CA LEU A 68 -23.65 21.58 -3.87
C LEU A 68 -22.57 21.77 -4.94
N ARG A 69 -21.77 20.72 -5.19
CA ARG A 69 -20.73 20.72 -6.22
C ARG A 69 -21.32 20.91 -7.62
N ASP A 70 -22.43 20.24 -7.92
CA ASP A 70 -23.14 20.35 -9.20
C ASP A 70 -23.84 21.72 -9.34
N LYS A 71 -24.51 22.19 -8.27
CA LYS A 71 -25.19 23.50 -8.23
C LYS A 71 -24.24 24.66 -8.54
N TYR A 72 -23.07 24.66 -7.92
CA TYR A 72 -22.09 25.75 -8.04
C TYR A 72 -21.02 25.51 -9.08
N LYS A 73 -21.08 24.38 -9.81
CA LYS A 73 -20.06 23.96 -10.79
C LYS A 73 -18.64 24.09 -10.21
N LEU A 74 -18.48 23.68 -8.95
CA LEU A 74 -17.21 23.83 -8.22
C LEU A 74 -16.09 22.98 -8.84
N ILE A 75 -16.43 22.08 -9.75
CA ILE A 75 -15.52 21.27 -10.53
C ILE A 75 -15.00 22.09 -11.71
N LYS A 76 -13.69 22.34 -11.73
CA LYS A 76 -12.98 22.53 -13.00
C LYS A 76 -12.37 21.20 -13.45
N LYS A 77 -12.67 20.82 -14.69
CA LYS A 77 -12.06 19.66 -15.35
C LYS A 77 -10.70 20.09 -15.91
N ARG A 78 -9.62 19.46 -15.43
CA ARG A 78 -8.31 19.48 -16.11
C ARG A 78 -7.92 18.01 -16.32
N GLY A 79 -7.98 17.54 -17.56
CA GLY A 79 -7.83 16.12 -17.87
C GLY A 79 -9.00 15.27 -17.33
N GLU A 80 -8.69 14.18 -16.64
CA GLU A 80 -9.67 13.32 -15.95
C GLU A 80 -9.96 13.74 -14.50
N HIS A 81 -9.36 14.84 -14.04
CA HIS A 81 -9.39 15.26 -12.65
C HIS A 81 -10.35 16.43 -12.39
N TYR A 82 -11.03 16.32 -11.25
CA TYR A 82 -12.02 17.27 -10.73
C TYR A 82 -11.34 18.09 -9.62
N PHE A 83 -11.09 19.38 -9.87
CA PHE A 83 -10.56 20.29 -8.84
C PHE A 83 -11.67 21.15 -8.28
N LEU A 84 -11.67 21.36 -6.96
CA LEU A 84 -12.47 22.42 -6.35
C LEU A 84 -11.90 23.77 -6.77
N ALA A 85 -12.74 24.63 -7.29
CA ALA A 85 -12.37 26.02 -7.49
C ALA A 85 -12.32 26.69 -6.12
N ASP A 86 -11.17 26.62 -5.44
CA ASP A 86 -10.93 27.26 -4.13
C ASP A 86 -11.25 28.77 -4.11
N SER A 87 -11.39 29.37 -5.30
CA SER A 87 -11.73 30.78 -5.52
C SER A 87 -13.21 31.10 -5.72
N VAL A 88 -14.12 30.12 -5.70
CA VAL A 88 -15.56 30.38 -5.82
C VAL A 88 -16.15 30.56 -4.43
N ASP A 89 -16.51 31.79 -4.10
CA ASP A 89 -17.31 32.08 -2.92
C ASP A 89 -18.79 31.80 -3.21
N PHE A 90 -19.48 31.09 -2.32
CA PHE A 90 -20.90 30.76 -2.47
C PHE A 90 -21.59 30.71 -1.11
N PRO A 91 -22.90 31.02 -1.02
CA PRO A 91 -23.59 31.23 0.26
C PRO A 91 -23.49 30.03 1.22
N GLU A 92 -23.52 28.80 0.70
CA GLU A 92 -23.47 27.55 1.46
C GLU A 92 -22.04 27.02 1.67
N LYS A 93 -20.99 27.83 1.41
CA LYS A 93 -19.59 27.42 1.54
C LYS A 93 -19.24 26.88 2.93
N PRO A 94 -19.62 27.52 4.06
CA PRO A 94 -19.34 27.00 5.39
C PRO A 94 -20.00 25.63 5.65
N TYR A 95 -21.21 25.42 5.12
CA TYR A 95 -21.92 24.15 5.22
C TYR A 95 -21.23 23.07 4.38
N TYR A 96 -20.85 23.41 3.14
CA TYR A 96 -20.07 22.53 2.26
C TYR A 96 -18.76 22.08 2.90
N GLU A 97 -17.98 23.02 3.45
CA GLU A 97 -16.70 22.74 4.11
C GLU A 97 -16.88 21.81 5.32
N THR A 98 -17.92 22.02 6.11
CA THR A 98 -18.26 21.15 7.25
C THR A 98 -18.56 19.72 6.78
N LEU A 99 -19.35 19.56 5.72
CA LEU A 99 -19.67 18.24 5.16
C LEU A 99 -18.42 17.53 4.61
N VAL A 100 -17.58 18.26 3.86
CA VAL A 100 -16.33 17.73 3.32
C VAL A 100 -15.39 17.30 4.44
N GLN A 101 -15.25 18.12 5.49
CA GLN A 101 -14.42 17.80 6.64
C GLN A 101 -14.91 16.54 7.37
N GLN A 102 -16.22 16.40 7.60
CA GLN A 102 -16.81 15.19 8.20
C GLN A 102 -16.56 13.94 7.35
N GLN A 103 -16.65 14.06 6.02
CA GLN A 103 -16.37 12.97 5.10
C GLN A 103 -14.88 12.59 5.13
N GLN A 104 -13.98 13.58 5.09
CA GLN A 104 -12.53 13.37 5.18
C GLN A 104 -12.13 12.70 6.49
N GLN A 105 -12.67 13.14 7.63
CA GLN A 105 -12.41 12.54 8.94
C GLN A 105 -12.76 11.04 9.02
N THR A 106 -13.66 10.58 8.14
CA THR A 106 -14.08 9.17 8.07
C THR A 106 -13.28 8.39 7.04
N LEU A 107 -13.06 8.95 5.85
CA LEU A 107 -12.34 8.28 4.77
C LEU A 107 -10.84 8.20 5.02
N PHE A 108 -10.26 9.21 5.67
CA PHE A 108 -8.82 9.26 5.94
C PHE A 108 -8.31 8.08 6.75
N PRO A 109 -8.91 7.71 7.91
CA PRO A 109 -8.53 6.49 8.64
C PRO A 109 -8.70 5.22 7.81
N ILE A 110 -9.74 5.15 6.97
CA ILE A 110 -9.98 4.00 6.10
C ILE A 110 -8.83 3.88 5.09
N HIS A 111 -8.43 4.97 4.43
CA HIS A 111 -7.29 4.99 3.51
C HIS A 111 -5.95 4.69 4.19
N LEU A 112 -5.79 5.04 5.47
CA LEU A 112 -4.61 4.67 6.25
C LEU A 112 -4.55 3.19 6.62
N GLY A 113 -5.70 2.51 6.76
CA GLY A 113 -5.78 1.15 7.29
C GLY A 113 -4.84 0.16 6.62
N GLY A 114 -4.83 0.09 5.28
CA GLY A 114 -3.96 -0.81 4.54
C GLY A 114 -2.46 -0.48 4.66
N PRO A 115 -2.02 0.74 4.32
CA PRO A 115 -0.62 1.14 4.49
C PRO A 115 -0.11 0.95 5.91
N VAL A 116 -0.88 1.34 6.93
CA VAL A 116 -0.49 1.17 8.34
C VAL A 116 -0.37 -0.31 8.71
N GLN A 117 -1.31 -1.16 8.29
CA GLN A 117 -1.25 -2.61 8.54
C GLN A 117 0.03 -3.23 7.99
N THR A 118 0.39 -2.90 6.75
CA THR A 118 1.58 -3.45 6.10
C THR A 118 2.87 -2.91 6.70
N MET A 119 2.94 -1.61 7.01
CA MET A 119 4.07 -0.99 7.70
C MET A 119 4.27 -1.55 9.12
N MET A 120 3.20 -1.74 9.88
CA MET A 120 3.27 -2.34 11.22
C MET A 120 3.79 -3.77 11.16
N THR A 121 3.27 -4.57 10.22
CA THR A 121 3.72 -5.95 9.98
C THR A 121 5.21 -6.00 9.63
N GLY A 122 5.63 -5.15 8.68
CA GLY A 122 7.03 -4.99 8.28
C GLY A 122 7.93 -4.58 9.44
N THR A 123 7.45 -3.67 10.29
CA THR A 123 8.19 -3.18 11.46
C THR A 123 8.36 -4.26 12.52
N ILE A 124 7.34 -5.08 12.76
CA ILE A 124 7.44 -6.24 13.67
C ILE A 124 8.50 -7.22 13.15
N GLY A 125 8.46 -7.58 11.85
CA GLY A 125 9.46 -8.46 11.26
C GLY A 125 10.88 -7.90 11.36
N TRP A 126 11.06 -6.62 11.03
CA TRP A 126 12.35 -5.95 11.12
C TRP A 126 12.88 -5.88 12.56
N GLY A 127 11.99 -5.55 13.53
CA GLY A 127 12.32 -5.52 14.96
C GLY A 127 12.76 -6.90 15.47
N LEU A 128 12.06 -7.97 15.10
CA LEU A 128 12.43 -9.34 15.47
C LEU A 128 13.83 -9.72 14.95
N LEU A 129 14.22 -9.28 13.75
CA LEU A 129 15.56 -9.52 13.21
C LEU A 129 16.66 -8.78 13.99
N ILE A 130 16.37 -7.55 14.45
CA ILE A 130 17.33 -6.74 15.23
C ILE A 130 17.51 -7.33 16.63
N LEU A 131 16.41 -7.62 17.31
CA LEU A 131 16.44 -8.16 18.68
C LEU A 131 17.12 -9.53 18.72
N ASN A 132 16.90 -10.36 17.71
CA ASN A 132 17.45 -11.71 17.65
C ASN A 132 18.65 -11.84 16.71
N ARG A 133 19.56 -10.85 16.75
CA ARG A 133 20.77 -10.79 15.89
C ARG A 133 21.62 -12.07 15.85
N GLN A 134 21.58 -12.86 16.92
CA GLN A 134 22.30 -14.13 17.04
C GLN A 134 21.81 -15.22 16.08
N TRP A 135 20.56 -15.12 15.58
CA TRP A 135 19.99 -16.14 14.68
C TRP A 135 20.56 -16.11 13.27
N TRP A 136 21.15 -15.00 12.85
CA TRP A 136 21.66 -14.82 11.49
C TRP A 136 23.13 -14.39 11.45
N ARG A 137 23.66 -13.77 12.52
CA ARG A 137 25.03 -13.27 12.52
C ARG A 137 26.05 -14.42 12.50
N GLY A 138 26.93 -14.41 11.50
CA GLY A 138 28.02 -15.39 11.36
C GLY A 138 27.59 -16.73 10.75
N GLN A 139 26.30 -16.91 10.45
CA GLN A 139 25.78 -18.13 9.84
C GLN A 139 26.10 -18.17 8.34
N LYS A 140 26.56 -19.32 7.84
CA LYS A 140 26.75 -19.53 6.38
C LYS A 140 25.42 -19.69 5.64
N THR A 141 24.40 -20.20 6.33
CA THR A 141 23.06 -20.47 5.81
C THR A 141 22.01 -20.10 6.85
N LEU A 142 20.94 -19.43 6.42
CA LEU A 142 19.82 -19.07 7.30
C LEU A 142 18.81 -20.22 7.45
N SER A 143 18.20 -20.32 8.63
CA SER A 143 17.11 -21.27 8.88
C SER A 143 15.80 -20.78 8.24
N VAL A 144 14.86 -21.71 8.03
CA VAL A 144 13.52 -21.40 7.47
C VAL A 144 12.78 -20.37 8.32
N ALA A 145 12.88 -20.46 9.66
CA ALA A 145 12.25 -19.50 10.56
C ALA A 145 12.78 -18.07 10.36
N VAL A 146 14.08 -17.90 10.15
CA VAL A 146 14.67 -16.58 9.87
C VAL A 146 14.19 -16.07 8.51
N TRP A 147 14.04 -16.94 7.51
CA TRP A 147 13.47 -16.54 6.22
C TRP A 147 12.02 -16.07 6.33
N LEU A 148 11.19 -16.72 7.13
CA LEU A 148 9.81 -16.27 7.37
C LEU A 148 9.79 -14.87 8.00
N ILE A 149 10.66 -14.60 8.99
CA ILE A 149 10.77 -13.28 9.60
C ILE A 149 11.27 -12.25 8.59
N ILE A 150 12.22 -12.61 7.71
CA ILE A 150 12.65 -11.77 6.60
C ILE A 150 11.44 -11.43 5.71
N PHE A 151 10.62 -12.40 5.30
CA PHE A 151 9.43 -12.13 4.51
C PHE A 151 8.44 -11.20 5.21
N VAL A 152 8.21 -11.37 6.51
CA VAL A 152 7.39 -10.45 7.31
C VAL A 152 7.98 -9.04 7.29
N ALA A 153 9.30 -8.89 7.46
CA ALA A 153 9.97 -7.59 7.41
C ALA A 153 9.84 -6.92 6.03
N LEU A 154 9.82 -7.71 4.97
CA LEU A 154 9.70 -7.25 3.58
C LEU A 154 8.29 -6.74 3.22
N PHE A 155 7.32 -6.71 4.13
CA PHE A 155 6.03 -6.01 3.88
C PHE A 155 6.24 -4.52 3.59
N TRP A 156 7.32 -3.95 4.11
CA TRP A 156 7.78 -2.61 3.75
C TRP A 156 8.05 -2.41 2.24
N LEU A 157 8.33 -3.48 1.48
CA LEU A 157 8.53 -3.39 0.04
C LEU A 157 7.30 -2.89 -0.72
N ARG A 158 6.09 -3.05 -0.17
CA ARG A 158 4.87 -2.51 -0.81
C ARG A 158 4.96 -0.98 -0.95
N GLN A 159 5.47 -0.29 0.07
CA GLN A 159 5.64 1.16 0.04
C GLN A 159 6.67 1.60 -1.01
N SER A 160 7.79 0.85 -1.12
CA SER A 160 8.78 1.09 -2.19
C SER A 160 8.24 0.79 -3.58
N PHE A 161 7.46 -0.28 -3.74
CA PHE A 161 6.80 -0.62 -5.00
C PHE A 161 5.80 0.45 -5.41
N ASN A 162 4.93 0.88 -4.48
CA ASN A 162 3.98 1.97 -4.69
C ASN A 162 4.71 3.24 -5.13
N PHE A 163 5.78 3.63 -4.45
CA PHE A 163 6.57 4.80 -4.85
C PHE A 163 7.14 4.69 -6.26
N VAL A 164 7.72 3.55 -6.64
CA VAL A 164 8.22 3.32 -8.01
C VAL A 164 7.08 3.39 -9.03
N MET A 165 5.92 2.81 -8.71
CA MET A 165 4.74 2.86 -9.59
C MET A 165 4.17 4.27 -9.71
N ALA A 166 4.23 5.09 -8.67
CA ALA A 166 3.85 6.49 -8.71
C ALA A 166 4.76 7.29 -9.66
N ILE A 167 6.08 7.09 -9.57
CA ILE A 167 7.05 7.70 -10.49
C ILE A 167 6.77 7.23 -11.92
N TYR A 168 6.58 5.93 -12.13
CA TYR A 168 6.26 5.39 -13.45
C TYR A 168 4.98 6.01 -14.03
N ALA A 169 3.92 6.13 -13.23
CA ALA A 169 2.68 6.78 -13.64
C ALA A 169 2.90 8.26 -14.01
N MET A 170 3.68 8.99 -13.21
CA MET A 170 4.02 10.39 -13.48
C MET A 170 4.81 10.55 -14.78
N LEU A 171 5.79 9.67 -15.05
CA LEU A 171 6.60 9.72 -16.27
C LEU A 171 5.80 9.35 -17.53
N MET A 172 4.89 8.37 -17.43
CA MET A 172 4.14 7.88 -18.58
C MET A 172 2.86 8.66 -18.88
N LYS A 173 2.18 9.16 -17.85
CA LYS A 173 0.87 9.84 -17.97
C LYS A 173 0.93 11.33 -17.67
N GLY A 174 2.03 11.83 -17.11
CA GLY A 174 2.18 13.23 -16.70
C GLY A 174 1.43 13.59 -15.42
N GLU A 175 0.80 12.62 -14.75
CA GLU A 175 -0.07 12.83 -13.59
C GLU A 175 0.17 11.77 -12.51
N TRP A 176 -0.06 12.16 -11.24
CA TRP A 176 0.01 11.24 -10.10
C TRP A 176 -1.22 10.33 -10.06
N SER A 177 -1.01 9.04 -9.81
CA SER A 177 -2.11 8.07 -9.74
C SER A 177 -3.02 8.33 -8.55
N SER A 178 -4.23 8.84 -8.81
CA SER A 178 -5.27 9.07 -7.79
C SER A 178 -5.81 7.80 -7.13
N ARG A 179 -5.50 6.63 -7.70
CA ARG A 179 -5.94 5.34 -7.15
C ARG A 179 -5.11 4.89 -5.95
N MET A 180 -3.90 5.43 -5.78
CA MET A 180 -2.98 5.04 -4.70
C MET A 180 -3.39 5.62 -3.36
N ASP A 181 -3.31 4.81 -2.30
CA ASP A 181 -3.69 5.23 -0.96
C ASP A 181 -2.79 6.36 -0.44
N GLU A 182 -1.50 6.31 -0.73
CA GLU A 182 -0.54 7.34 -0.29
C GLU A 182 -0.81 8.70 -0.94
N VAL A 183 -1.32 8.73 -2.17
CA VAL A 183 -1.73 9.97 -2.85
C VAL A 183 -3.01 10.53 -2.23
N LYS A 184 -3.98 9.67 -1.88
CA LYS A 184 -5.20 10.09 -1.18
C LYS A 184 -4.88 10.68 0.19
N ILE A 185 -4.03 10.00 0.96
CA ILE A 185 -3.55 10.47 2.27
C ILE A 185 -2.81 11.81 2.14
N ALA A 186 -1.93 11.95 1.14
CA ALA A 186 -1.23 13.21 0.91
C ALA A 186 -2.20 14.36 0.60
N ASN A 187 -3.22 14.10 -0.23
CA ASN A 187 -4.26 15.08 -0.56
C ASN A 187 -5.10 15.46 0.67
N ASP A 188 -5.47 14.49 1.51
CA ASP A 188 -6.22 14.73 2.75
C ASP A 188 -5.42 15.59 3.74
N LEU A 189 -4.09 15.47 3.72
CA LEU A 189 -3.17 16.28 4.52
C LEU A 189 -2.74 17.59 3.84
N GLN A 190 -3.27 17.90 2.64
CA GLN A 190 -2.87 19.05 1.82
C GLN A 190 -1.37 19.10 1.52
N LEU A 191 -0.73 17.94 1.42
CA LEU A 191 0.68 17.78 1.08
C LEU A 191 0.85 17.54 -0.42
N TRP A 192 2.08 17.74 -0.91
CA TRP A 192 2.44 17.30 -2.26
C TRP A 192 2.15 15.79 -2.42
N PRO A 193 1.47 15.37 -3.51
CA PRO A 193 0.98 13.99 -3.68
C PRO A 193 2.02 12.88 -3.48
N ALA A 194 3.29 13.18 -3.74
CA ALA A 194 4.37 12.20 -3.63
C ALA A 194 5.08 12.21 -2.26
N THR A 195 4.77 13.15 -1.35
CA THR A 195 5.46 13.27 -0.06
C THR A 195 5.37 11.98 0.76
N ILE A 196 4.16 11.44 0.92
CA ILE A 196 3.94 10.23 1.72
C ILE A 196 4.63 9.04 1.06
N SER A 197 4.39 8.81 -0.24
CA SER A 197 5.02 7.72 -0.99
C SER A 197 6.55 7.81 -1.00
N LEU A 198 7.12 9.01 -1.07
CA LEU A 198 8.56 9.21 -1.04
C LEU A 198 9.13 8.80 0.31
N ILE A 199 8.57 9.31 1.42
CA ILE A 199 9.06 9.02 2.77
C ILE A 199 8.94 7.52 3.09
N THR A 200 7.76 6.94 2.87
CA THR A 200 7.51 5.53 3.17
C THR A 200 8.26 4.60 2.19
N GLY A 201 8.36 5.00 0.92
CA GLY A 201 9.12 4.28 -0.09
C GLY A 201 10.62 4.22 0.23
N LEU A 202 11.21 5.33 0.67
CA LEU A 202 12.60 5.39 1.12
C LEU A 202 12.83 4.56 2.40
N ALA A 203 11.89 4.58 3.35
CA ALA A 203 11.95 3.71 4.53
C ALA A 203 11.94 2.23 4.13
N GLY A 204 11.11 1.84 3.17
CA GLY A 204 11.09 0.47 2.66
C GLY A 204 12.38 0.06 1.94
N LEU A 205 12.99 0.97 1.18
CA LEU A 205 14.29 0.75 0.55
C LEU A 205 15.40 0.59 1.58
N TYR A 206 15.35 1.37 2.67
CA TYR A 206 16.26 1.21 3.79
C TYR A 206 16.14 -0.17 4.44
N VAL A 207 14.91 -0.64 4.69
CA VAL A 207 14.67 -1.99 5.23
C VAL A 207 15.20 -3.08 4.28
N LEU A 208 14.94 -2.97 2.98
CA LEU A 208 15.46 -3.89 1.97
C LEU A 208 17.00 -3.90 1.96
N ALA A 209 17.64 -2.72 1.99
CA ALA A 209 19.08 -2.59 2.01
C ALA A 209 19.67 -3.20 3.29
N PHE A 210 19.03 -2.96 4.45
CA PHE A 210 19.41 -3.57 5.72
C PHE A 210 19.37 -5.10 5.65
N ILE A 211 18.25 -5.68 5.20
CA ILE A 211 18.09 -7.13 5.09
C ILE A 211 19.13 -7.70 4.12
N SER A 212 19.25 -7.14 2.92
CA SER A 212 20.13 -7.65 1.87
C SER A 212 21.61 -7.54 2.24
N LEU A 213 22.02 -6.44 2.86
CA LEU A 213 23.43 -6.15 3.13
C LEU A 213 23.91 -6.59 4.52
N ARG A 214 23.02 -6.69 5.50
CA ARG A 214 23.37 -7.06 6.88
C ARG A 214 22.89 -8.45 7.27
N VAL A 215 21.64 -8.79 6.97
CA VAL A 215 21.02 -10.05 7.44
C VAL A 215 21.37 -11.23 6.52
N VAL A 216 21.22 -11.06 5.20
CA VAL A 216 21.46 -12.13 4.24
C VAL A 216 22.97 -12.38 4.04
N PRO A 217 23.46 -13.63 4.20
CA PRO A 217 24.86 -13.97 3.98
C PRO A 217 25.34 -13.60 2.57
N LYS A 218 26.59 -13.14 2.43
CA LYS A 218 27.18 -12.68 1.15
C LYS A 218 27.02 -13.71 0.02
N THR A 219 27.08 -15.00 0.35
CA THR A 219 26.92 -16.11 -0.59
C THR A 219 25.50 -16.20 -1.15
N GLN A 220 24.47 -15.83 -0.39
CA GLN A 220 23.06 -16.02 -0.75
C GLN A 220 22.38 -14.77 -1.32
N ARG A 221 23.00 -13.58 -1.24
CA ARG A 221 22.29 -12.32 -1.58
C ARG A 221 21.88 -12.24 -3.04
N LEU A 222 22.71 -12.72 -3.97
CA LEU A 222 22.33 -12.75 -5.38
C LEU A 222 21.10 -13.62 -5.59
N THR A 223 21.09 -14.83 -5.00
CA THR A 223 19.94 -15.73 -5.04
C THR A 223 18.69 -15.07 -4.46
N PHE A 224 18.82 -14.36 -3.33
CA PHE A 224 17.74 -13.62 -2.69
C PHE A 224 17.21 -12.47 -3.56
N LEU A 225 18.08 -11.65 -4.15
CA LEU A 225 17.66 -10.53 -5.00
C LEU A 225 16.99 -11.01 -6.29
N VAL A 226 17.54 -12.04 -6.94
CA VAL A 226 16.96 -12.61 -8.16
C VAL A 226 15.60 -13.26 -7.86
N SER A 227 15.51 -14.05 -6.79
CA SER A 227 14.21 -14.62 -6.37
C SER A 227 13.20 -13.56 -5.95
N GLY A 228 13.63 -12.46 -5.33
CA GLY A 228 12.77 -11.32 -5.01
C GLY A 228 12.19 -10.65 -6.25
N LEU A 229 13.03 -10.42 -7.26
CA LEU A 229 12.57 -9.83 -8.51
C LEU A 229 11.63 -10.77 -9.27
N VAL A 230 12.06 -12.02 -9.50
CA VAL A 230 11.28 -13.01 -10.27
C VAL A 230 10.01 -13.40 -9.51
N GLY A 231 10.13 -13.75 -8.24
CA GLY A 231 9.00 -14.15 -7.40
C GLY A 231 8.02 -13.03 -7.11
N GLY A 232 8.49 -11.79 -6.94
CA GLY A 232 7.61 -10.63 -6.76
C GLY A 232 6.80 -10.30 -8.01
N LEU A 233 7.44 -10.29 -9.18
CA LEU A 233 6.75 -10.05 -10.46
C LEU A 233 5.77 -11.19 -10.80
N LEU A 234 6.19 -12.45 -10.63
CA LEU A 234 5.30 -13.60 -10.82
C LEU A 234 4.17 -13.59 -9.81
N GLY A 235 4.44 -13.27 -8.55
CA GLY A 235 3.42 -13.17 -7.50
C GLY A 235 2.37 -12.13 -7.83
N PHE A 236 2.81 -10.94 -8.26
CA PHE A 236 1.92 -9.87 -8.72
C PHE A 236 1.05 -10.33 -9.89
N TRP A 237 1.66 -10.93 -10.92
CA TRP A 237 0.94 -11.36 -12.11
C TRP A 237 -0.02 -12.54 -11.84
N ILE A 238 0.44 -13.56 -11.11
CA ILE A 238 -0.37 -14.72 -10.72
C ILE A 238 -1.55 -14.27 -9.88
N TRP A 239 -1.34 -13.42 -8.88
CA TRP A 239 -2.42 -13.00 -8.00
C TRP A 239 -3.38 -12.02 -8.67
N LEU A 240 -2.89 -10.85 -9.10
CA LEU A 240 -3.77 -9.79 -9.60
C LEU A 240 -4.27 -10.05 -11.03
N GLY A 241 -3.55 -10.85 -11.82
CA GLY A 241 -3.91 -11.13 -13.21
C GLY A 241 -4.74 -12.41 -13.41
N TRP A 242 -4.60 -13.42 -12.55
CA TRP A 242 -5.17 -14.74 -12.82
C TRP A 242 -5.94 -15.38 -11.67
N LEU A 243 -5.28 -15.59 -10.53
CA LEU A 243 -5.81 -16.37 -9.42
C LEU A 243 -6.78 -15.55 -8.56
N GLY A 244 -6.40 -14.33 -8.21
CA GLY A 244 -7.18 -13.41 -7.38
C GLY A 244 -8.58 -13.17 -7.92
N PRO A 245 -8.75 -12.71 -9.18
CA PRO A 245 -10.07 -12.47 -9.77
C PRO A 245 -11.00 -13.69 -9.78
N LYS A 246 -10.45 -14.91 -9.76
CA LYS A 246 -11.23 -16.15 -9.76
C LYS A 246 -11.63 -16.60 -8.35
N LEU A 247 -10.77 -16.38 -7.36
CA LEU A 247 -10.99 -16.82 -5.98
C LEU A 247 -11.77 -15.80 -5.16
N MET A 248 -11.53 -14.51 -5.39
CA MET A 248 -12.12 -13.39 -4.65
C MET A 248 -12.52 -12.27 -5.62
N PRO A 249 -13.50 -12.52 -6.51
CA PRO A 249 -13.98 -11.54 -7.48
C PRO A 249 -14.55 -10.31 -6.79
#